data_AF-F5P298-F1
#
_entry.id   AF-F5P298-F1
#
_cell.length_a   1.000
_cell.length_b   1.000
_cell.length_c   1.000
_cell.angle_alpha   90.00
_cell.angle_beta   90.00
_cell.angle_gamma   90.00
#
_symmetry.space_group_name_H-M   'P 1'
#
loop_
_entity.id
_entity.type
_entity.pdbx_description
1 polymer ?
#
loop_
_entity_poly.entity_id
_entity_poly.type
_entity_poly.pdbx_seq_one_letter_code
_entity_poly.pdbx_strand_id
1 'polypeptide(L)'
;MKRAKYGDVMEWFSLDRYDYVLDLSVNHVVSEMFMMSYHSDSLELRKDEVFSIIPFPLITDVTLWDEDLPEGSLSFDDRGIMPLPFSMICAFVNSCLSDGRMTITDNGRIEARADIENCDIYNQSMLYDTDDPRSEGKTGIFVDIGLDLMDDDEMIAGFKTLLKRWRVQTGIPESAVKEKKRFGASTIAKIHHYRIIPYLDISRWARINGIMVSNELYARLLFPEPLPDGTVKGGAHIRDTVKPFAESVRDVLSRVELKKYYADNPHIKNMRFSDFLKLIDFQ
;
A
#
# COMPACT_ATOMS: atom_id res chain seq x y z
N MET A 1 19.30 13.62 -19.45
CA MET A 1 18.89 13.80 -18.05
C MET A 1 20.10 14.23 -17.22
N LYS A 2 20.00 15.32 -16.44
CA LYS A 2 21.09 15.80 -15.57
C LYS A 2 21.38 14.75 -14.50
N ARG A 3 22.64 14.57 -14.08
CA ARG A 3 23.01 13.69 -12.96
C ARG A 3 23.11 14.50 -11.67
N ALA A 4 22.56 13.97 -10.57
CA ALA A 4 22.69 14.56 -9.24
C ALA A 4 24.14 14.51 -8.76
N LYS A 5 24.58 15.56 -8.08
CA LYS A 5 25.78 15.56 -7.26
C LYS A 5 25.42 15.31 -5.81
N TYR A 6 26.41 14.89 -5.02
CA TYR A 6 26.21 14.64 -3.59
C TYR A 6 25.68 15.88 -2.84
N GLY A 7 26.23 17.06 -3.14
CA GLY A 7 25.77 18.32 -2.54
C GLY A 7 24.30 18.63 -2.82
N ASP A 8 23.84 18.42 -4.06
CA ASP A 8 22.46 18.70 -4.48
C ASP A 8 21.41 17.95 -3.62
N VAL A 9 21.76 16.75 -3.13
CA VAL A 9 20.86 15.93 -2.31
C VAL A 9 20.99 16.32 -0.83
N MET A 10 22.21 16.55 -0.35
CA MET A 10 22.49 16.87 1.06
C MET A 10 21.95 18.23 1.52
N GLU A 11 21.57 19.13 0.60
CA GLU A 11 20.90 20.39 0.95
C GLU A 11 19.59 20.18 1.71
N TRP A 12 18.87 19.10 1.40
CA TRP A 12 17.58 18.80 2.00
C TRP A 12 17.53 17.43 2.69
N PHE A 13 18.36 16.47 2.25
CA PHE A 13 18.36 15.10 2.77
C PHE A 13 19.31 14.94 3.96
N SER A 14 18.82 14.27 5.00
CA SER A 14 19.62 13.77 6.12
C SER A 14 19.04 12.43 6.53
N LEU A 15 19.92 11.42 6.65
CA LEU A 15 19.50 10.06 6.95
C LEU A 15 18.89 9.94 8.36
N ASP A 16 19.40 10.68 9.34
CA ASP A 16 18.94 10.64 10.74
C ASP A 16 17.47 11.09 10.87
N ARG A 17 16.93 11.82 9.88
CA ARG A 17 15.50 12.20 9.85
C ARG A 17 14.57 11.00 9.72
N TYR A 18 15.08 9.84 9.36
CA TYR A 18 14.30 8.62 9.16
C TYR A 18 14.35 7.69 10.38
N ASP A 19 15.14 8.00 11.41
CA ASP A 19 15.25 7.16 12.61
C ASP A 19 13.97 7.14 13.45
N TYR A 20 13.04 8.07 13.23
CA TYR A 20 11.71 8.09 13.86
C TYR A 20 10.98 6.74 13.72
N VAL A 21 11.22 5.99 12.64
CA VAL A 21 10.60 4.69 12.39
C VAL A 21 10.93 3.67 13.47
N LEU A 22 12.07 3.81 14.16
CA LEU A 22 12.47 2.91 15.24
C LEU A 22 11.53 3.02 16.45
N ASP A 23 10.90 4.18 16.63
CA ASP A 23 10.01 4.47 17.74
C ASP A 23 8.55 4.11 17.45
N LEU A 24 8.23 3.85 16.18
CA LEU A 24 6.89 3.46 15.72
C LEU A 24 6.60 1.97 15.96
N SER A 25 5.32 1.58 15.85
CA SER A 25 4.94 0.17 15.81
C SER A 25 5.34 -0.49 14.48
N VAL A 26 5.42 -1.83 14.43
CA VAL A 26 5.66 -2.56 13.18
C VAL A 26 4.60 -2.22 12.12
N ASN A 27 3.32 -2.18 12.51
CA ASN A 27 2.22 -1.80 11.63
C ASN A 27 2.39 -0.38 11.08
N HIS A 28 2.72 0.58 11.96
CA HIS A 28 3.03 1.96 11.56
C HIS A 28 4.13 2.00 10.50
N VAL A 29 5.26 1.32 10.71
CA VAL A 29 6.39 1.36 9.76
C VAL A 29 6.03 0.78 8.40
N VAL A 30 5.25 -0.31 8.39
CA VAL A 30 4.73 -0.88 7.15
C VAL A 30 3.83 0.12 6.43
N SER A 31 2.94 0.82 7.14
CA SER A 31 2.07 1.84 6.57
C SER A 31 2.85 3.07 6.08
N GLU A 32 3.86 3.53 6.81
CA GLU A 32 4.77 4.61 6.39
C GLU A 32 5.43 4.28 5.04
N MET A 33 5.94 3.06 4.92
CA MET A 33 6.54 2.55 3.68
C MET A 33 5.51 2.55 2.53
N PHE A 34 4.29 2.08 2.77
CA PHE A 34 3.24 2.06 1.76
C PHE A 34 2.88 3.46 1.27
N MET A 35 2.77 4.40 2.20
CA MET A 35 2.51 5.81 1.89
C MET A 35 3.66 6.42 1.10
N MET A 36 4.91 6.17 1.49
CA MET A 36 6.06 6.68 0.75
C MET A 36 6.14 6.11 -0.68
N SER A 37 5.82 4.82 -0.87
CA SER A 37 5.72 4.20 -2.20
C SER A 37 4.62 4.85 -3.04
N TYR A 38 3.43 5.06 -2.46
CA TYR A 38 2.36 5.80 -3.15
C TYR A 38 2.80 7.22 -3.51
N HIS A 39 3.53 7.90 -2.63
CA HIS A 39 4.06 9.22 -2.87
C HIS A 39 5.13 9.25 -3.98
N SER A 40 5.88 8.19 -4.17
CA SER A 40 6.80 8.05 -5.30
C SER A 40 6.01 7.84 -6.61
N ASP A 41 5.06 6.90 -6.61
CA ASP A 41 4.49 6.40 -7.87
C ASP A 41 3.41 7.31 -8.46
N SER A 42 2.61 7.96 -7.61
CA SER A 42 1.51 8.85 -8.02
C SER A 42 1.94 10.26 -8.45
N LEU A 43 3.24 10.52 -8.65
CA LEU A 43 3.74 11.83 -9.06
C LEU A 43 3.13 12.34 -10.38
N GLU A 44 2.91 11.44 -11.34
CA GLU A 44 2.32 11.80 -12.64
C GLU A 44 0.87 12.27 -12.51
N LEU A 45 0.14 11.73 -11.52
CA LEU A 45 -1.25 12.10 -11.23
C LEU A 45 -1.35 13.44 -10.48
N ARG A 46 -0.39 13.72 -9.59
CA ARG A 46 -0.41 14.92 -8.74
C ARG A 46 0.18 16.17 -9.39
N LYS A 47 0.92 16.01 -10.51
CA LYS A 47 1.59 17.10 -11.22
C LYS A 47 2.46 17.95 -10.27
N ASP A 48 3.19 17.30 -9.37
CA ASP A 48 4.13 17.98 -8.47
C ASP A 48 5.25 18.64 -9.32
N GLU A 49 5.17 19.95 -9.55
CA GLU A 49 6.16 20.71 -10.33
C GLU A 49 7.36 21.17 -9.48
N VAL A 50 7.21 21.20 -8.16
CA VAL A 50 8.24 21.64 -7.20
C VAL A 50 8.38 20.62 -6.08
N PHE A 51 9.62 20.28 -5.72
CA PHE A 51 9.89 19.38 -4.61
C PHE A 51 9.62 20.07 -3.26
N SER A 52 8.82 19.41 -2.43
CA SER A 52 8.63 19.76 -1.02
C SER A 52 9.07 18.60 -0.14
N ILE A 53 9.81 18.91 0.93
CA ILE A 53 10.16 17.96 1.98
C ILE A 53 8.86 17.56 2.69
N ILE A 54 8.65 16.26 2.84
CA ILE A 54 7.48 15.74 3.53
C ILE A 54 7.78 15.70 5.04
N PRO A 55 6.88 16.20 5.91
CA PRO A 55 7.03 15.98 7.35
C PRO A 55 6.85 14.50 7.68
N PHE A 56 7.75 13.98 8.53
CA PHE A 56 7.66 12.63 9.07
C PHE A 56 7.27 12.66 10.56
N PRO A 57 6.53 11.66 11.06
CA PRO A 57 5.93 10.54 10.31
C PRO A 57 4.86 11.01 9.31
N LEU A 58 4.72 10.27 8.19
CA LEU A 58 3.67 10.50 7.18
C LEU A 58 2.27 10.26 7.77
N ILE A 59 2.19 9.31 8.69
CA ILE A 59 0.98 8.82 9.33
C ILE A 59 1.06 9.22 10.80
N THR A 60 0.33 10.27 11.14
CA THR A 60 0.23 10.76 12.53
C THR A 60 -0.62 9.83 13.40
N ASP A 61 -1.56 9.12 12.79
CA ASP A 61 -2.47 8.20 13.46
C ASP A 61 -2.64 6.93 12.62
N VAL A 62 -2.01 5.83 13.05
CA VAL A 62 -2.17 4.53 12.37
C VAL A 62 -3.48 3.86 12.71
N THR A 63 -4.23 4.34 13.70
CA THR A 63 -5.55 3.74 13.98
C THR A 63 -6.51 3.99 12.81
N LEU A 64 -6.28 5.05 12.03
CA LEU A 64 -6.93 5.28 10.73
C LEU A 64 -6.56 4.25 9.65
N TRP A 65 -5.48 3.50 9.88
CA TRP A 65 -4.99 2.38 9.09
C TRP A 65 -5.27 1.03 9.75
N ASP A 66 -5.65 1.02 11.03
CA ASP A 66 -6.14 -0.17 11.70
C ASP A 66 -7.53 -0.47 11.15
N GLU A 67 -7.58 -1.63 10.50
CA GLU A 67 -8.76 -2.26 9.93
C GLU A 67 -9.73 -2.76 11.01
N ASP A 68 -9.91 -2.04 12.12
CA ASP A 68 -11.09 -2.27 12.94
C ASP A 68 -12.27 -1.80 12.10
N LEU A 69 -13.07 -2.76 11.64
CA LEU A 69 -14.28 -2.54 10.86
C LEU A 69 -15.06 -1.39 11.52
N PRO A 70 -15.30 -0.28 10.82
CA PRO A 70 -16.35 0.64 11.24
C PRO A 70 -17.61 -0.18 11.46
N GLU A 71 -18.34 0.02 12.56
CA GLU A 71 -19.59 -0.69 12.85
C GLU A 71 -20.44 -0.82 11.57
N GLY A 72 -20.71 -2.05 11.14
CA GLY A 72 -21.46 -2.34 9.91
C GLY A 72 -20.64 -2.66 8.66
N SER A 73 -19.31 -2.80 8.75
CA SER A 73 -18.45 -3.21 7.63
C SER A 73 -18.22 -4.74 7.63
N LEU A 74 -18.17 -5.39 6.45
CA LEU A 74 -18.15 -6.86 6.32
C LEU A 74 -16.85 -7.49 5.73
N SER A 75 -15.88 -6.73 5.19
CA SER A 75 -14.59 -7.29 4.70
C SER A 75 -13.51 -6.24 4.37
N PHE A 76 -12.24 -6.69 4.28
CA PHE A 76 -10.99 -5.90 4.12
C PHE A 76 -9.97 -6.56 3.17
N ASP A 77 -10.40 -7.13 2.04
CA ASP A 77 -9.48 -7.84 1.14
C ASP A 77 -9.45 -7.17 -0.25
N ASP A 78 -8.24 -6.72 -0.64
CA ASP A 78 -7.90 -6.02 -1.89
C ASP A 78 -8.10 -6.90 -3.14
N ARG A 79 -8.61 -8.13 -2.97
CA ARG A 79 -8.81 -9.12 -4.03
C ARG A 79 -10.28 -9.43 -4.23
N GLY A 80 -11.16 -8.55 -3.74
CA GLY A 80 -12.53 -8.98 -3.45
C GLY A 80 -13.54 -7.88 -3.17
N ILE A 81 -13.30 -7.17 -2.09
CA ILE A 81 -14.36 -6.39 -1.44
C ILE A 81 -13.66 -5.21 -0.77
N MET A 82 -13.68 -4.05 -1.43
CA MET A 82 -13.09 -2.82 -0.89
C MET A 82 -14.16 -1.99 -0.17
N PRO A 83 -14.03 -1.71 1.13
CA PRO A 83 -14.90 -0.76 1.80
C PRO A 83 -14.50 0.67 1.40
N LEU A 84 -15.41 1.42 0.78
CA LEU A 84 -15.26 2.87 0.64
C LEU A 84 -15.77 3.55 1.92
N PRO A 85 -14.93 4.31 2.66
CA PRO A 85 -15.40 5.07 3.81
C PRO A 85 -16.56 5.99 3.40
N PHE A 86 -17.62 6.05 4.20
CA PHE A 86 -18.77 6.92 3.91
C PHE A 86 -18.34 8.39 3.72
N SER A 87 -17.31 8.84 4.44
CA SER A 87 -16.69 10.16 4.28
C SER A 87 -16.09 10.38 2.88
N MET A 88 -15.50 9.35 2.27
CA MET A 88 -14.94 9.40 0.92
C MET A 88 -16.05 9.43 -0.14
N ILE A 89 -17.14 8.69 0.09
CA ILE A 89 -18.36 8.74 -0.75
C ILE A 89 -18.97 10.14 -0.68
N CYS A 90 -19.11 10.72 0.53
CA CYS A 90 -19.61 12.07 0.71
C CYS A 90 -18.71 13.12 0.05
N ALA A 91 -17.39 13.00 0.19
CA ALA A 91 -16.43 13.93 -0.44
C ALA A 91 -16.50 13.87 -1.97
N PHE A 92 -16.62 12.67 -2.54
CA PHE A 92 -16.81 12.48 -3.97
C PHE A 92 -18.12 13.11 -4.47
N VAL A 93 -19.25 12.79 -3.82
CA VAL A 93 -20.57 13.36 -4.17
C VAL A 93 -20.56 14.89 -4.06
N ASN A 94 -20.01 15.44 -2.98
CA ASN A 94 -19.90 16.89 -2.79
C ASN A 94 -19.03 17.54 -3.87
N SER A 95 -17.94 16.89 -4.28
CA SER A 95 -17.11 17.36 -5.40
C SER A 95 -17.91 17.40 -6.70
N CYS A 96 -18.65 16.32 -7.02
CA CYS A 96 -19.49 16.25 -8.22
C CYS A 96 -20.65 17.26 -8.23
N LEU A 97 -21.20 17.59 -7.06
CA LEU A 97 -22.20 18.65 -6.93
C LEU A 97 -21.58 20.04 -7.12
N SER A 98 -20.38 20.26 -6.56
CA SER A 98 -19.69 21.56 -6.61
C SER A 98 -19.24 21.99 -8.01
N ASP A 99 -18.96 21.02 -8.89
CA ASP A 99 -18.49 21.26 -10.26
C ASP A 99 -19.54 20.97 -11.34
N GLY A 100 -20.80 20.75 -10.92
CA GLY A 100 -21.94 20.59 -11.82
C GLY A 100 -21.90 19.29 -12.65
N ARG A 101 -21.17 18.27 -12.18
CA ARG A 101 -21.26 16.90 -12.71
C ARG A 101 -22.53 16.20 -12.24
N MET A 102 -23.09 16.63 -11.10
CA MET A 102 -24.34 16.15 -10.55
C MET A 102 -25.26 17.30 -10.13
N THR A 103 -26.55 17.05 -10.11
CA THR A 103 -27.57 17.95 -9.55
C THR A 103 -28.50 17.20 -8.61
N ILE A 104 -28.95 17.87 -7.56
CA ILE A 104 -30.03 17.37 -6.70
C ILE A 104 -31.33 17.95 -7.24
N THR A 105 -32.23 17.08 -7.64
CA THR A 105 -33.59 17.45 -8.07
C THR A 105 -34.45 17.87 -6.89
N ASP A 106 -35.59 18.50 -7.16
CA ASP A 106 -36.51 19.01 -6.13
C ASP A 106 -37.09 17.91 -5.21
N ASN A 107 -37.02 16.63 -5.62
CA ASN A 107 -37.45 15.48 -4.81
C ASN A 107 -36.28 14.77 -4.09
N GLY A 108 -35.07 15.35 -4.12
CA GLY A 108 -33.89 14.85 -3.44
C GLY A 108 -33.12 13.76 -4.20
N ARG A 109 -33.49 13.44 -5.44
CA ARG A 109 -32.72 12.50 -6.27
C ARG A 109 -31.50 13.18 -6.87
N ILE A 110 -30.38 12.47 -6.91
CA ILE A 110 -29.17 12.92 -7.59
C ILE A 110 -29.24 12.48 -9.06
N GLU A 111 -29.09 13.42 -9.97
CA GLU A 111 -29.02 13.20 -11.41
C GLU A 111 -27.64 13.61 -11.93
N ALA A 112 -27.04 12.76 -12.76
CA ALA A 112 -25.77 13.06 -13.41
C ALA A 112 -26.01 13.97 -14.62
N ARG A 113 -24.99 14.73 -15.02
CA ARG A 113 -25.03 15.51 -16.25
C ARG A 113 -25.10 14.58 -17.47
N ALA A 114 -25.90 14.94 -18.48
CA ALA A 114 -26.27 14.05 -19.58
C ALA A 114 -25.08 13.49 -20.39
N ASP A 115 -23.94 14.20 -20.45
CA ASP A 115 -22.72 13.77 -21.13
C ASP A 115 -21.94 12.67 -20.38
N ILE A 116 -22.23 12.48 -19.09
CA ILE A 116 -21.57 11.51 -18.21
C ILE A 116 -22.54 10.54 -17.53
N GLU A 117 -23.83 10.63 -17.84
CA GLU A 117 -24.92 9.80 -17.29
C GLU A 117 -24.66 8.29 -17.44
N ASN A 118 -23.95 7.90 -18.51
CA ASN A 118 -23.60 6.51 -18.81
C ASN A 118 -22.14 6.15 -18.51
N CYS A 119 -21.39 7.04 -17.84
CA CYS A 119 -20.02 6.75 -17.43
C CYS A 119 -20.02 5.81 -16.21
N ASP A 120 -19.15 4.80 -16.26
CA ASP A 120 -19.05 3.73 -15.25
C ASP A 120 -18.99 4.26 -13.81
N ILE A 121 -18.38 5.43 -13.59
CA ILE A 121 -18.21 6.07 -12.28
C ILE A 121 -19.54 6.36 -11.55
N TYR A 122 -20.67 6.42 -12.26
CA TYR A 122 -22.00 6.66 -11.69
C TYR A 122 -22.83 5.37 -11.51
N ASN A 123 -22.36 4.24 -12.02
CA ASN A 123 -23.01 2.92 -11.95
C ASN A 123 -22.14 1.85 -11.25
N GLN A 124 -21.11 2.23 -10.50
CA GLN A 124 -20.16 1.26 -9.95
C GLN A 124 -20.80 0.37 -8.88
N SER A 125 -21.01 -0.90 -9.24
CA SER A 125 -20.71 -1.99 -8.30
C SER A 125 -19.24 -1.86 -7.91
N MET A 126 -18.97 -1.93 -6.61
CA MET A 126 -17.71 -1.51 -6.00
C MET A 126 -16.45 -1.97 -6.75
N LEU A 127 -15.54 -1.01 -6.95
CA LEU A 127 -14.24 -1.18 -7.61
C LEU A 127 -13.45 -2.36 -7.04
N TYR A 128 -12.95 -3.21 -7.93
CA TYR A 128 -11.76 -4.03 -7.70
C TYR A 128 -10.51 -3.29 -8.19
N ASP A 129 -9.41 -3.67 -7.55
CA ASP A 129 -8.03 -3.26 -7.73
C ASP A 129 -7.65 -2.80 -9.16
N THR A 130 -7.02 -1.63 -9.23
CA THR A 130 -6.40 -1.04 -10.42
C THR A 130 -5.24 -1.87 -11.00
N ASP A 131 -4.82 -2.95 -10.34
CA ASP A 131 -3.59 -3.68 -10.66
C ASP A 131 -3.76 -5.01 -11.46
N ASP A 132 -4.98 -5.45 -11.85
CA ASP A 132 -5.15 -6.54 -12.85
C ASP A 132 -5.55 -5.98 -14.24
N PRO A 133 -4.60 -5.88 -15.20
CA PRO A 133 -4.87 -5.37 -16.55
C PRO A 133 -5.79 -6.26 -17.40
N ARG A 134 -6.28 -7.39 -16.86
CA ARG A 134 -7.23 -8.30 -17.52
C ARG A 134 -8.65 -8.24 -16.95
N SER A 135 -8.88 -7.44 -15.91
CA SER A 135 -10.21 -7.29 -15.31
C SER A 135 -11.09 -6.35 -16.14
N GLU A 136 -12.23 -6.85 -16.63
CA GLU A 136 -13.23 -6.02 -17.35
C GLU A 136 -14.18 -5.26 -16.40
N GLY A 137 -13.93 -5.26 -15.09
CA GLY A 137 -14.71 -4.48 -14.11
C GLY A 137 -16.15 -4.98 -13.85
N LYS A 138 -16.50 -6.20 -14.27
CA LYS A 138 -17.90 -6.69 -14.30
C LYS A 138 -18.23 -7.90 -13.42
N THR A 139 -17.29 -8.40 -12.63
CA THR A 139 -17.48 -9.68 -11.91
C THR A 139 -17.45 -9.49 -10.40
N GLY A 140 -18.64 -9.28 -9.82
CA GLY A 140 -18.92 -9.48 -8.40
C GLY A 140 -20.05 -10.50 -8.24
N ILE A 141 -19.92 -11.43 -7.29
CA ILE A 141 -21.02 -12.33 -6.90
C ILE A 141 -21.64 -11.75 -5.64
N PHE A 142 -22.93 -11.43 -5.69
CA PHE A 142 -23.71 -11.10 -4.49
C PHE A 142 -24.07 -12.41 -3.77
N VAL A 143 -23.74 -12.50 -2.49
CA VAL A 143 -24.04 -13.66 -1.65
C VAL A 143 -24.98 -13.20 -0.55
N ASP A 144 -26.12 -13.87 -0.43
CA ASP A 144 -27.02 -13.74 0.72
C ASP A 144 -26.58 -14.76 1.79
N ILE A 145 -26.33 -14.28 3.01
CA ILE A 145 -25.81 -15.09 4.12
C ILE A 145 -26.64 -14.80 5.37
N GLY A 146 -27.36 -15.81 5.84
CA GLY A 146 -28.06 -15.78 7.14
C GLY A 146 -27.09 -16.09 8.27
N LEU A 147 -26.54 -15.05 8.90
CA LEU A 147 -25.57 -15.18 10.00
C LEU A 147 -26.16 -15.85 11.25
N ASP A 148 -27.48 -15.85 11.41
CA ASP A 148 -28.22 -16.48 12.49
C ASP A 148 -28.57 -17.96 12.22
N LEU A 149 -28.34 -18.43 10.99
CA LEU A 149 -28.78 -19.75 10.53
C LEU A 149 -27.71 -20.83 10.60
N MET A 150 -26.43 -20.44 10.74
CA MET A 150 -25.28 -21.35 10.69
C MET A 150 -24.20 -20.87 11.65
N ASP A 151 -23.41 -21.80 12.20
CA ASP A 151 -22.19 -21.44 12.92
C ASP A 151 -21.02 -21.14 11.96
N ASP A 152 -19.91 -20.60 12.49
CA ASP A 152 -18.75 -20.20 11.70
C ASP A 152 -18.14 -21.35 10.89
N ASP A 153 -18.10 -22.56 11.47
CA ASP A 153 -17.53 -23.74 10.82
C ASP A 153 -18.41 -24.22 9.67
N GLU A 154 -19.73 -24.24 9.88
CA GLU A 154 -20.73 -24.53 8.87
C GLU A 154 -20.71 -23.51 7.73
N MET A 155 -20.61 -22.22 8.04
CA MET A 155 -20.49 -21.15 7.05
C MET A 155 -19.22 -21.32 6.20
N ILE A 156 -18.07 -21.55 6.83
CA ILE A 156 -16.80 -21.76 6.13
C ILE A 156 -16.87 -23.01 5.24
N ALA A 157 -17.47 -24.10 5.71
CA ALA A 157 -17.63 -25.34 4.95
C ALA A 157 -18.55 -25.16 3.74
N GLY A 158 -19.67 -24.46 3.93
CA GLY A 158 -20.60 -24.09 2.87
C GLY A 158 -19.92 -23.22 1.81
N PHE A 159 -19.19 -22.20 2.23
CA PHE A 159 -18.47 -21.28 1.34
C PHE A 159 -17.39 -22.00 0.53
N LYS A 160 -16.59 -22.88 1.16
CA LYS A 160 -15.61 -23.73 0.46
C LYS A 160 -16.25 -24.60 -0.62
N THR A 161 -17.46 -25.10 -0.37
CA THR A 161 -18.20 -25.92 -1.34
C THR A 161 -18.74 -25.08 -2.50
N LEU A 162 -19.31 -23.90 -2.20
CA LEU A 162 -19.86 -22.98 -3.19
C LEU A 162 -18.77 -22.39 -4.10
N LEU A 163 -17.62 -22.00 -3.55
CA LEU A 163 -16.49 -21.49 -4.33
C LEU A 163 -16.05 -22.47 -5.44
N LYS A 164 -16.00 -23.77 -5.15
CA LYS A 164 -15.68 -24.80 -6.16
C LYS A 164 -16.71 -24.83 -7.29
N ARG A 165 -18.00 -24.71 -6.95
CA ARG A 165 -19.09 -24.72 -7.94
C ARG A 165 -19.08 -23.46 -8.79
N TRP A 166 -18.91 -22.29 -8.18
CA TRP A 166 -18.85 -21.01 -8.89
C TRP A 166 -17.68 -20.94 -9.86
N ARG A 167 -16.50 -21.46 -9.50
CA ARG A 167 -15.36 -21.55 -10.42
C ARG A 167 -15.69 -22.36 -11.68
N VAL A 168 -16.37 -23.49 -11.53
CA VAL A 168 -16.83 -24.30 -12.68
C VAL A 168 -17.85 -23.55 -13.52
N GLN A 169 -18.82 -22.88 -12.88
CA GLN A 169 -19.91 -22.19 -13.58
C GLN A 169 -19.45 -20.92 -14.31
N THR A 170 -18.51 -20.18 -13.72
CA THR A 170 -17.98 -18.92 -14.28
C THR A 170 -16.79 -19.15 -15.22
N GLY A 171 -16.20 -20.35 -15.21
CA GLY A 171 -14.97 -20.64 -15.94
C GLY A 171 -13.73 -19.93 -15.36
N ILE A 172 -13.86 -19.25 -14.21
CA ILE A 172 -12.76 -18.57 -13.53
C ILE A 172 -11.95 -19.61 -12.75
N PRO A 173 -10.68 -19.87 -13.11
CA PRO A 173 -9.87 -20.85 -12.40
C PRO A 173 -9.56 -20.35 -10.99
N GLU A 174 -9.27 -21.29 -10.09
CA GLU A 174 -8.59 -20.93 -8.84
C GLU A 174 -7.32 -20.18 -9.19
N SER A 175 -7.12 -19.00 -8.59
CA SER A 175 -5.85 -18.29 -8.73
C SER A 175 -4.77 -19.29 -8.36
N ALA A 176 -3.86 -19.57 -9.31
CA ALA A 176 -2.65 -20.32 -9.01
C ALA A 176 -2.08 -19.67 -7.75
N VAL A 177 -1.93 -20.46 -6.70
CA VAL A 177 -1.27 -20.02 -5.48
C VAL A 177 0.05 -19.44 -5.96
N LYS A 178 0.16 -18.09 -5.99
CA LYS A 178 1.42 -17.42 -6.32
C LYS A 178 2.45 -18.15 -5.46
N GLU A 179 3.49 -18.71 -6.08
CA GLU A 179 4.54 -19.47 -5.39
C GLU A 179 4.77 -18.82 -4.04
N LYS A 180 4.70 -19.60 -2.94
CA LYS A 180 4.83 -19.09 -1.56
C LYS A 180 5.99 -18.09 -1.53
N LYS A 181 5.68 -16.79 -1.65
CA LYS A 181 6.69 -15.76 -1.49
C LYS A 181 7.16 -15.96 -0.07
N ARG A 182 8.48 -16.07 0.14
CA ARG A 182 9.04 -16.17 1.49
C ARG A 182 8.74 -14.85 2.20
N PHE A 183 7.59 -14.81 2.86
CA PHE A 183 7.14 -13.71 3.69
C PHE A 183 7.37 -14.09 5.15
N GLY A 184 7.85 -13.13 5.93
CA GLY A 184 8.10 -13.31 7.35
C GLY A 184 8.77 -12.08 7.94
N ALA A 185 9.22 -12.20 9.17
CA ALA A 185 9.80 -11.09 9.91
C ALA A 185 11.01 -10.45 9.21
N SER A 186 11.87 -11.26 8.59
CA SER A 186 13.01 -10.77 7.80
C SER A 186 12.59 -9.92 6.61
N THR A 187 11.40 -10.14 6.05
CA THR A 187 10.86 -9.32 4.96
C THR A 187 10.44 -7.94 5.46
N ILE A 188 9.86 -7.85 6.65
CA ILE A 188 9.50 -6.57 7.27
C ILE A 188 10.77 -5.82 7.71
N ALA A 189 11.75 -6.51 8.30
CA ALA A 189 13.02 -5.92 8.73
C ALA A 189 13.82 -5.28 7.57
N LYS A 190 13.63 -5.76 6.34
CA LYS A 190 14.24 -5.16 5.14
C LYS A 190 13.84 -3.70 4.92
N ILE A 191 12.67 -3.24 5.38
CA ILE A 191 12.29 -1.82 5.31
C ILE A 191 13.37 -0.95 5.95
N HIS A 192 13.88 -1.37 7.11
CA HIS A 192 14.96 -0.72 7.83
C HIS A 192 16.32 -1.05 7.25
N HIS A 193 16.66 -2.35 7.12
CA HIS A 193 18.00 -2.79 6.73
C HIS A 193 18.40 -2.27 5.35
N TYR A 194 17.45 -2.15 4.42
CA TYR A 194 17.68 -1.63 3.08
C TYR A 194 17.38 -0.14 2.95
N ARG A 195 16.95 0.52 4.03
CA ARG A 195 16.66 1.97 4.09
C ARG A 195 15.68 2.38 2.98
N ILE A 196 14.54 1.67 2.93
CA ILE A 196 13.58 1.77 1.82
C ILE A 196 12.86 3.11 1.79
N ILE A 197 12.42 3.63 2.93
CA ILE A 197 11.75 4.95 3.01
C ILE A 197 12.66 6.08 2.51
N PRO A 198 13.91 6.26 2.99
CA PRO A 198 14.80 7.29 2.45
C PRO A 198 15.18 7.05 0.98
N TYR A 199 15.30 5.79 0.53
CA TYR A 199 15.50 5.49 -0.89
C TYR A 199 14.34 6.02 -1.76
N LEU A 200 13.09 5.81 -1.31
CA LEU A 200 11.90 6.28 -2.01
C LEU A 200 11.80 7.82 -2.01
N ASP A 201 12.18 8.50 -0.94
CA ASP A 201 12.13 9.98 -0.91
C ASP A 201 13.18 10.64 -1.81
N ILE A 202 14.41 10.10 -1.83
CA ILE A 202 15.42 10.52 -2.82
C ILE A 202 14.93 10.23 -4.25
N SER A 203 14.29 9.08 -4.48
CA SER A 203 13.71 8.72 -5.79
C SER A 203 12.61 9.69 -6.21
N ARG A 204 11.74 10.10 -5.27
CA ARG A 204 10.70 11.11 -5.49
C ARG A 204 11.31 12.45 -5.86
N TRP A 205 12.29 12.93 -5.09
CA TRP A 205 13.03 14.16 -5.39
C TRP A 205 13.64 14.14 -6.79
N ALA A 206 14.31 13.03 -7.14
CA ALA A 206 14.97 12.85 -8.42
C ALA A 206 13.98 12.93 -9.60
N ARG A 207 12.81 12.28 -9.46
CA ARG A 207 11.72 12.31 -10.45
C ARG A 207 11.16 13.71 -10.64
N ILE A 208 10.79 14.40 -9.56
CA ILE A 208 10.24 15.78 -9.62
C ILE A 208 11.21 16.73 -10.31
N ASN A 209 12.51 16.63 -10.02
CA ASN A 209 13.52 17.52 -10.58
C ASN A 209 14.04 17.08 -11.97
N GLY A 210 13.59 15.93 -12.51
CA GLY A 210 14.10 15.38 -13.77
C GLY A 210 15.61 15.06 -13.72
N ILE A 211 16.10 14.62 -12.57
CA ILE A 211 17.52 14.34 -12.31
C ILE A 211 17.74 12.83 -12.08
N MET A 212 18.88 12.33 -12.51
CA MET A 212 19.31 10.95 -12.29
C MET A 212 20.22 10.85 -11.06
N VAL A 213 19.86 10.01 -10.11
CA VAL A 213 20.72 9.62 -8.98
C VAL A 213 21.39 8.29 -9.33
N SER A 214 22.73 8.24 -9.32
CA SER A 214 23.46 7.01 -9.59
C SER A 214 23.36 6.04 -8.43
N ASN A 215 23.51 4.74 -8.69
CA ASN A 215 23.52 3.73 -7.64
C ASN A 215 24.65 3.95 -6.62
N GLU A 216 25.81 4.47 -7.05
CA GLU A 216 26.90 4.83 -6.13
C GLU A 216 26.53 6.02 -5.24
N LEU A 217 25.80 7.00 -5.78
CA LEU A 217 25.33 8.12 -4.99
C LEU A 217 24.28 7.66 -3.96
N TYR A 218 23.34 6.80 -4.37
CA TYR A 218 22.42 6.14 -3.42
C TYR A 218 23.18 5.38 -2.35
N ALA A 219 24.17 4.56 -2.71
CA ALA A 219 24.95 3.79 -1.75
C ALA A 219 25.65 4.70 -0.74
N ARG A 220 26.23 5.82 -1.19
CA ARG A 220 26.89 6.78 -0.30
C ARG A 220 25.93 7.56 0.61
N LEU A 221 24.75 7.94 0.10
CA LEU A 221 23.73 8.65 0.88
C LEU A 221 23.05 7.71 1.89
N LEU A 222 22.74 6.50 1.44
CA LEU A 222 22.01 5.52 2.21
C LEU A 222 22.91 4.65 3.05
N PHE A 223 24.22 4.53 2.83
CA PHE A 223 25.13 3.72 3.66
C PHE A 223 26.47 4.46 3.77
N PRO A 224 26.51 5.64 4.43
CA PRO A 224 27.70 6.48 4.48
C PRO A 224 28.84 5.85 5.28
N GLU A 225 28.50 5.04 6.28
CA GLU A 225 29.45 4.34 7.14
C GLU A 225 29.47 2.83 6.82
N PRO A 226 30.62 2.15 7.04
CA PRO A 226 30.68 0.69 6.99
C PRO A 226 29.66 0.06 7.96
N LEU A 227 29.11 -1.09 7.56
CA LEU A 227 28.28 -1.89 8.46
C LEU A 227 29.09 -2.42 9.66
N PRO A 228 28.44 -2.89 10.74
CA PRO A 228 29.13 -3.42 11.92
C PRO A 228 30.11 -4.58 11.64
N ASP A 229 29.90 -5.32 10.55
CA ASP A 229 30.78 -6.39 10.06
C ASP A 229 31.96 -5.88 9.21
N GLY A 230 32.09 -4.56 9.03
CA GLY A 230 33.10 -3.91 8.19
C GLY A 230 32.72 -3.84 6.71
N THR A 231 31.55 -4.35 6.31
CA THR A 231 31.12 -4.35 4.90
C THR A 231 30.74 -2.95 4.43
N VAL A 232 31.34 -2.49 3.33
CA VAL A 232 30.94 -1.25 2.64
C VAL A 232 29.94 -1.57 1.54
N LYS A 233 28.76 -0.95 1.58
CA LYS A 233 27.75 -1.09 0.52
C LYS A 233 28.07 -0.13 -0.63
N GLY A 234 28.28 -0.68 -1.83
CA GLY A 234 28.45 0.09 -3.07
C GLY A 234 27.22 0.06 -3.96
N GLY A 235 27.30 0.68 -5.13
CA GLY A 235 26.19 0.76 -6.09
C GLY A 235 25.62 -0.59 -6.56
N ALA A 236 26.40 -1.67 -6.49
CA ALA A 236 25.90 -3.02 -6.75
C ALA A 236 24.79 -3.44 -5.77
N HIS A 237 24.93 -3.12 -4.47
CA HIS A 237 23.90 -3.42 -3.47
C HIS A 237 22.60 -2.67 -3.76
N ILE A 238 22.70 -1.42 -4.21
CA ILE A 238 21.51 -0.65 -4.61
C ILE A 238 20.83 -1.30 -5.80
N ARG A 239 21.60 -1.64 -6.85
CA ARG A 239 21.08 -2.24 -8.09
C ARG A 239 20.43 -3.60 -7.86
N ASP A 240 21.07 -4.46 -7.08
CA ASP A 240 20.76 -5.88 -7.01
C ASP A 240 19.85 -6.21 -5.82
N THR A 241 19.67 -5.28 -4.87
CA THR A 241 18.93 -5.54 -3.62
C THR A 241 17.95 -4.43 -3.25
N VAL A 242 18.44 -3.21 -3.01
CA VAL A 242 17.58 -2.12 -2.48
C VAL A 242 16.51 -1.71 -3.49
N LYS A 243 16.93 -1.42 -4.73
CA LYS A 243 16.03 -0.98 -5.79
C LYS A 243 14.98 -2.05 -6.14
N PRO A 244 15.35 -3.32 -6.42
CA PRO A 244 14.36 -4.36 -6.71
C PRO A 244 13.37 -4.59 -5.56
N PHE A 245 13.83 -4.48 -4.31
CA PHE A 245 12.93 -4.59 -3.15
C PHE A 245 11.98 -3.40 -3.10
N ALA A 246 12.47 -2.16 -3.26
CA ALA A 246 11.63 -0.97 -3.26
C ALA A 246 10.57 -0.98 -4.38
N GLU A 247 10.92 -1.45 -5.58
CA GLU A 247 9.99 -1.58 -6.72
C GLU A 247 8.94 -2.67 -6.52
N SER A 248 9.27 -3.74 -5.78
CA SER A 248 8.35 -4.86 -5.50
C SER A 248 7.74 -4.82 -4.10
N VAL A 249 7.97 -3.74 -3.34
CA VAL A 249 7.68 -3.74 -1.90
C VAL A 249 6.19 -3.90 -1.61
N ARG A 250 5.31 -3.32 -2.44
CA ARG A 250 3.85 -3.47 -2.32
C ARG A 250 3.38 -4.89 -2.59
N ASP A 251 4.00 -5.54 -3.58
CA ASP A 251 3.73 -6.93 -3.95
C ASP A 251 4.25 -7.94 -2.93
N VAL A 252 5.35 -7.60 -2.26
CA VAL A 252 6.01 -8.44 -1.26
C VAL A 252 5.32 -8.26 0.11
N LEU A 253 4.99 -7.03 0.47
CA LEU A 253 4.27 -6.68 1.69
C LEU A 253 2.76 -6.57 1.49
N SER A 254 2.17 -7.31 0.53
CA SER A 254 0.73 -7.26 0.27
C SER A 254 -0.10 -7.46 1.55
N ARG A 255 -1.26 -6.79 1.65
CA ARG A 255 -2.15 -6.91 2.82
C ARG A 255 -2.46 -8.34 3.20
N VAL A 256 -2.59 -9.22 2.20
CA VAL A 256 -2.84 -10.65 2.38
C VAL A 256 -1.74 -11.32 3.20
N GLU A 257 -0.49 -11.09 2.84
CA GLU A 257 0.65 -11.73 3.50
C GLU A 257 0.90 -11.12 4.88
N LEU A 258 0.71 -9.80 5.03
CA LEU A 258 0.73 -9.13 6.33
C LEU A 258 -0.36 -9.65 7.27
N LYS A 259 -1.60 -9.79 6.79
CA LYS A 259 -2.73 -10.28 7.58
C LYS A 259 -2.49 -11.70 8.09
N LYS A 260 -2.03 -12.60 7.22
CA LYS A 260 -1.63 -13.96 7.63
C LYS A 260 -0.53 -13.93 8.69
N TYR A 261 0.52 -13.14 8.45
CA TYR A 261 1.64 -13.04 9.37
C TYR A 261 1.26 -12.49 10.74
N TYR A 262 0.42 -11.46 10.80
CA TYR A 262 -0.08 -10.92 12.07
C TYR A 262 -1.07 -11.87 12.76
N ALA A 263 -1.87 -12.64 12.02
CA ALA A 263 -2.71 -13.68 12.62
C ALA A 263 -1.86 -14.76 13.31
N ASP A 264 -0.76 -15.17 12.69
CA ASP A 264 0.19 -16.12 13.26
C ASP A 264 1.07 -15.49 14.36
N ASN A 265 1.25 -14.17 14.35
CA ASN A 265 2.14 -13.42 15.25
C ASN A 265 1.47 -12.14 15.80
N PRO A 266 0.39 -12.27 16.61
CA PRO A 266 -0.47 -11.13 16.97
C PRO A 266 0.25 -10.04 17.77
N HIS A 267 1.27 -10.43 18.54
CA HIS A 267 2.08 -9.51 19.35
C HIS A 267 3.00 -8.61 18.51
N ILE A 268 3.32 -9.00 17.26
CA ILE A 268 4.27 -8.26 16.41
C ILE A 268 3.65 -6.97 15.87
N LYS A 269 2.36 -6.98 15.52
CA LYS A 269 1.69 -5.84 14.87
C LYS A 269 1.91 -4.52 15.61
N ASN A 270 1.74 -4.54 16.93
CA ASN A 270 1.82 -3.37 17.81
C ASN A 270 3.16 -3.25 18.54
N MET A 271 4.10 -4.16 18.28
CA MET A 271 5.44 -4.11 18.86
C MET A 271 6.19 -2.88 18.35
N ARG A 272 6.94 -2.21 19.22
CA ARG A 272 7.86 -1.15 18.83
C ARG A 272 8.90 -1.68 17.86
N PHE A 273 9.12 -0.98 16.76
CA PHE A 273 9.92 -1.48 15.66
C PHE A 273 11.38 -1.71 16.05
N SER A 274 11.94 -0.88 16.95
CA SER A 274 13.27 -1.14 17.52
C SER A 274 13.37 -2.49 18.24
N ASP A 275 12.31 -2.92 18.92
CA ASP A 275 12.29 -4.17 19.68
C ASP A 275 12.03 -5.36 18.75
N PHE A 276 11.21 -5.15 17.72
CA PHE A 276 11.07 -6.09 16.62
C PHE A 276 12.41 -6.37 15.94
N LEU A 277 13.19 -5.34 15.57
CA LEU A 277 14.49 -5.52 14.93
C LEU A 277 15.46 -6.32 15.80
N LYS A 278 15.53 -6.01 17.10
CA LYS A 278 16.33 -6.79 18.05
C LYS A 278 15.92 -8.26 18.04
N LEU A 279 14.62 -8.55 18.08
CA LEU A 279 14.11 -9.93 18.08
C LEU A 279 14.58 -10.71 16.84
N ILE A 280 14.67 -10.06 15.68
CA ILE A 280 15.14 -10.69 14.43
C ILE A 280 16.64 -10.86 14.39
N ASP A 281 17.40 -9.90 14.90
CA ASP A 281 18.87 -9.98 14.91
C ASP A 281 19.40 -11.06 15.88
N PHE A 282 18.56 -11.57 16.81
CA PHE A 282 18.87 -12.69 17.71
C PHE A 282 18.42 -14.08 17.20
N GLN A 283 17.76 -14.17 16.04
CA GLN A 283 17.29 -15.42 15.42
C GLN A 283 18.19 -15.90 14.28
#